data_AF-A0A4Y2WEM2-F1
#
_entry.id   AF-A0A4Y2WEM2-F1
#
_cell.length_a   1.000
_cell.length_b   1.000
_cell.length_c   1.000
_cell.angle_alpha   90.00
_cell.angle_beta   90.00
_cell.angle_gamma   90.00
#
_symmetry.space_group_name_H-M   'P 1'
#
loop_
_entity.id
_entity.type
_entity.pdbx_description
1 polymer ?
#
loop_
_entity_poly.entity_id
_entity_poly.type
_entity_poly.pdbx_seq_one_letter_code
_entity_poly.pdbx_strand_id
1 'polypeptide(L)' 'MPGRLRRMASRWPSDHFLFPKLKEHLSGIRFSSESDVKTVAVNWLDGQDVISAKP' A
#
# COMPACT_ATOMS: atom_id res chain seq x y z
N MET A 1 -1.54 25.15 15.31
CA MET A 1 -0.46 24.86 14.33
C MET A 1 -0.63 23.43 13.76
N PRO A 2 -1.26 23.26 12.58
CA PRO A 2 -1.54 21.93 12.00
C PRO A 2 -0.32 21.20 11.41
N GLY A 3 0.81 21.89 11.21
CA GLY A 3 1.97 21.35 10.49
C GLY A 3 2.86 20.35 11.23
N ARG A 4 2.69 20.17 12.55
CA ARG A 4 3.58 19.30 13.35
C ARG A 4 3.19 17.82 13.30
N LEU A 5 1.90 17.53 13.12
CA LEU A 5 1.39 16.15 12.93
C LEU A 5 1.78 15.60 11.56
N ARG A 6 1.74 16.46 10.52
CA ARG A 6 2.10 16.09 9.14
C ARG A 6 3.53 15.53 9.07
N ARG A 7 4.48 16.09 9.83
CA ARG A 7 5.88 15.61 9.84
C ARG A 7 6.04 14.21 10.46
N MET A 8 5.18 13.82 11.41
CA MET A 8 5.24 12.50 12.03
C MET A 8 4.53 11.44 11.20
N ALA A 9 3.35 11.76 10.65
CA ALA A 9 2.66 10.89 9.69
C ALA A 9 3.51 10.68 8.42
N SER A 10 4.25 11.71 7.98
CA SER A 10 5.16 11.57 6.84
C SER A 10 6.38 10.68 7.06
N ARG A 11 6.65 10.29 8.30
CA ARG A 11 7.79 9.43 8.65
C ARG A 11 7.42 7.96 8.62
N TRP A 12 6.14 7.61 8.48
CA TRP A 12 5.72 6.22 8.38
C TRP A 12 5.90 5.73 6.94
N PRO A 13 6.66 4.65 6.73
CA PRO A 13 6.85 4.07 5.40
C PRO A 13 5.53 3.72 4.70
N SER A 14 4.48 3.40 5.46
CA SER A 14 3.16 3.06 4.91
C SER A 14 2.59 4.18 4.04
N ASP A 15 2.52 5.39 4.59
CA ASP A 15 1.74 6.52 4.07
C ASP A 15 2.37 7.14 2.83
N HIS A 16 3.69 6.99 2.68
CA HIS A 16 4.45 7.52 1.56
C HIS A 16 4.97 6.47 0.58
N PHE A 17 5.12 5.21 0.99
CA PHE A 17 5.73 4.17 0.14
C PHE A 17 4.73 3.07 -0.24
N LEU A 18 3.93 2.59 0.71
CA LEU A 18 3.01 1.47 0.47
C LEU A 18 1.72 1.91 -0.21
N PHE A 19 1.07 2.97 0.28
CA PHE A 19 -0.21 3.41 -0.27
C PHE A 19 -0.13 3.94 -1.71
N PRO A 20 0.88 4.75 -2.10
CA PRO A 20 0.99 5.17 -3.50
C PRO A 20 1.21 4.00 -4.46
N LYS A 21 2.06 3.03 -4.08
CA LYS A 21 2.41 1.87 -4.91
C LYS A 21 1.27 0.86 -5.02
N LEU A 22 0.53 0.64 -3.93
CA LEU A 22 -0.71 -0.14 -3.95
C LEU A 22 -1.76 0.54 -4.84
N LYS A 23 -1.93 1.87 -4.74
CA LYS A 23 -2.86 2.61 -5.58
C LYS A 23 -2.54 2.47 -7.08
N GLU A 24 -1.27 2.50 -7.47
CA GLU A 24 -0.85 2.25 -8.85
C GLU A 24 -1.22 0.85 -9.32
N HIS A 25 -0.98 -0.18 -8.50
CA HIS A 25 -1.35 -1.56 -8.81
C HIS A 25 -2.87 -1.76 -8.95
N LEU A 26 -3.66 -1.08 -8.11
CA LEU A 26 -5.12 -1.14 -8.15
C LEU A 26 -5.72 -0.28 -9.28
N SER A 27 -4.99 0.70 -9.82
CA SER A 27 -5.51 1.65 -10.82
C SER A 27 -5.90 1.00 -12.15
N GLY A 28 -5.41 -0.20 -12.45
CA GLY A 28 -5.71 -0.93 -13.69
C GLY A 28 -6.75 -2.05 -13.51
N ILE A 29 -7.22 -2.30 -12.30
CA ILE A 29 -8.08 -3.44 -11.98
C ILE A 29 -9.50 -2.94 -11.75
N ARG A 30 -10.45 -3.52 -12.49
CA ARG A 30 -11.88 -3.29 -12.23
C ARG A 30 -12.32 -4.24 -11.12
N PHE A 31 -12.81 -3.69 -10.02
CA PHE A 31 -13.36 -4.46 -8.91
C PHE A 31 -14.88 -4.55 -9.04
N SER A 32 -15.44 -5.74 -8.90
CA SER A 32 -16.89 -5.96 -8.87
C SER A 32 -17.41 -5.99 -7.44
N SER A 33 -16.57 -6.40 -6.48
CA SER A 33 -16.89 -6.52 -5.07
C SER A 33 -15.74 -6.07 -4.17
N GLU A 34 -16.05 -5.71 -2.92
CA GLU A 34 -15.04 -5.45 -1.89
C GLU A 34 -14.12 -6.66 -1.65
N SER A 35 -14.63 -7.88 -1.83
CA SER A 35 -13.85 -9.12 -1.76
C SER A 35 -12.73 -9.17 -2.81
N ASP A 36 -12.96 -8.59 -3.98
CA ASP A 36 -11.97 -8.56 -5.06
C ASP A 36 -10.83 -7.61 -4.68
N VAL A 37 -11.18 -6.45 -4.10
CA VAL A 37 -10.20 -5.49 -3.57
C VAL A 37 -9.35 -6.13 -2.48
N LYS A 38 -9.98 -6.84 -1.54
CA LYS A 38 -9.28 -7.54 -0.45
C LYS A 38 -8.31 -8.59 -0.98
N THR A 39 -8.74 -9.40 -1.94
CA THR A 39 -7.90 -10.45 -2.54
C THR A 39 -6.69 -9.87 -3.25
N VAL A 40 -6.88 -8.81 -4.05
CA VAL A 40 -5.78 -8.17 -4.78
C VAL A 40 -4.80 -7.46 -3.83
N ALA A 41 -5.31 -6.81 -2.77
CA ALA A 41 -4.46 -6.17 -1.77
C ALA A 41 -3.62 -7.17 -0.97
N VAL A 42 -4.21 -8.32 -0.58
CA VAL A 42 -3.50 -9.40 0.12
C VAL A 42 -2.43 -10.01 -0.76
N ASN A 43 -2.75 -10.38 -2.01
CA ASN A 43 -1.76 -10.94 -2.95
C ASN A 43 -0.59 -9.98 -3.22
N TRP A 44 -0.84 -8.66 -3.27
CA TRP A 44 0.21 -7.66 -3.44
C TRP A 44 1.14 -7.56 -2.23
N LEU A 45 0.59 -7.65 -1.01
CA LEU A 45 1.37 -7.63 0.23
C LEU A 45 2.19 -8.92 0.39
N ASP A 46 1.61 -10.08 0.12
CA ASP A 46 2.31 -11.37 0.16
C ASP A 46 3.46 -11.40 -0.88
N GLY A 47 3.27 -10.80 -2.05
CA GLY A 47 4.32 -10.66 -3.07
C GLY A 47 5.46 -9.71 -2.66
N GLN A 48 5.20 -8.74 -1.78
CA GLN A 48 6.24 -7.85 -1.24
C GLN A 48 7.10 -8.52 -0.18
N ASP A 49 6.54 -9.41 0.65
CA ASP A 49 7.32 -10.17 1.64
C ASP A 49 8.35 -11.11 0.96
N VAL A 50 8.02 -11.64 -0.22
CA VAL A 50 8.94 -12.48 -1.01
C VAL A 50 10.17 -11.70 -1.50
N ILE A 51 10.05 -10.39 -1.73
CA ILE A 51 11.17 -9.54 -2.17
C ILE A 51 12.06 -9.10 -0.99
N SER A 52 11.50 -9.03 0.23
CA SER A 52 12.26 -8.68 1.44
C SER A 52 13.17 -9.80 1.96
N ALA A 53 13.05 -11.02 1.43
CA ALA A 53 13.78 -12.21 1.88
C ALA A 53 15.02 -12.54 1.04
N LYS A 54 15.74 -11.54 0.51
CA LYS A 54 17.04 -11.76 -0.14
C LYS A 54 18.14 -10.94 0.56
N PRO A 55 19.23 -11.59 1.01
CA PRO A 55 20.34 -10.95 1.73
C PRO A 55 21.14 -9.98 0.85
#